data_AF-A0A3B8W543-F1
#
_entry.id   AF-A0A3B8W543-F1
#
_cell.length_a   1.000
_cell.length_b   1.000
_cell.length_c   1.000
_cell.angle_alpha   90.00
_cell.angle_beta   90.00
_cell.angle_gamma   90.00
#
_symmetry.space_group_name_H-M   'P 1'
#
loop_
_entity.id
_entity.type
_entity.pdbx_description
1 polymer ?
#
loop_
_entity_poly.entity_id
_entity_poly.type
_entity_poly.pdbx_seq_one_letter_code
_entity_poly.pdbx_strand_id
1 'polypeptide(L)'
;MNKFTTYLKSRLFIASAGILLTTAQTVSAQQLPEKKFSHPERVKYDNQCFTIEGEDIFVFSAAFHYFRCPEELWRDRFAKIKEAGFNTVETYVPWNWHERNMPKNV
;
A
#
# COMPACT_ATOMS: atom_id res chain seq x y z
N MET A 1 22.59 18.01 38.13
CA MET A 1 21.62 19.05 38.53
C MET A 1 20.22 18.57 38.15
N ASN A 2 19.57 17.85 39.08
CA ASN A 2 18.27 18.17 39.72
C ASN A 2 17.09 17.53 38.94
N LYS A 3 16.84 16.22 39.06
CA LYS A 3 16.10 15.56 40.17
C LYS A 3 14.92 16.40 40.67
N PHE A 4 13.76 16.27 40.03
CA PHE A 4 12.49 16.69 40.62
C PHE A 4 11.79 15.49 41.27
N THR A 5 11.75 15.62 42.59
CA THR A 5 11.32 14.68 43.61
C THR A 5 9.79 14.61 43.70
N THR A 6 9.29 13.38 43.73
CA THR A 6 8.27 12.82 44.64
C THR A 6 7.27 13.79 45.29
N TYR A 7 5.97 13.62 45.01
CA TYR A 7 4.90 14.09 45.90
C TYR A 7 3.93 12.95 46.24
N LEU A 8 4.08 12.45 47.46
CA LEU A 8 3.21 11.50 48.14
C LEU A 8 2.07 12.28 48.82
N LYS A 9 0.81 11.88 48.64
CA LYS A 9 -0.28 12.08 49.63
C LYS A 9 -1.53 11.27 49.26
N SER A 10 -1.53 10.04 49.78
CA SER A 10 -2.63 9.37 50.48
C SER A 10 -4.04 9.95 50.31
N ARG A 11 -4.91 9.16 49.65
CA ARG A 11 -6.33 9.08 50.01
C ARG A 11 -6.76 7.63 50.11
N LEU A 12 -6.97 7.24 51.37
CA LEU A 12 -7.66 6.03 51.79
C LEU A 12 -9.12 6.12 51.32
N PHE A 13 -9.58 5.15 50.53
CA PHE A 13 -11.00 4.79 50.47
C PHE A 13 -11.09 3.27 50.50
N ILE A 14 -11.65 2.77 51.59
CA ILE A 14 -12.06 1.38 51.76
C ILE A 14 -13.45 1.25 51.13
N ALA A 15 -13.61 0.40 50.12
CA ALA A 15 -14.90 -0.18 49.77
C ALA A 15 -14.72 -1.44 48.92
N SER A 16 -15.06 -2.58 49.53
CA SER A 16 -15.85 -3.66 48.94
C SER A 16 -15.22 -4.61 47.91
N ALA A 17 -15.36 -5.89 48.24
CA ALA A 17 -15.01 -7.07 47.48
C ALA A 17 -15.49 -7.07 46.01
N GLY A 18 -14.59 -7.52 45.14
CA GLY A 18 -14.89 -7.83 43.75
C GLY A 18 -13.61 -7.85 42.92
N ILE A 19 -12.72 -8.81 43.15
CA ILE A 19 -11.64 -9.08 42.18
C ILE A 19 -12.30 -9.77 40.98
N LEU A 20 -12.90 -8.97 40.10
CA LEU A 20 -13.19 -9.38 38.74
C LEU A 20 -11.81 -9.57 38.08
N LEU A 21 -11.36 -10.81 38.03
CA LEU A 21 -10.20 -11.22 37.25
C LEU A 21 -10.57 -11.04 35.77
N THR A 22 -10.45 -9.82 35.26
CA THR A 22 -10.62 -9.52 33.85
C THR A 22 -9.45 -10.17 33.12
N THR A 23 -9.66 -11.37 32.58
CA THR A 23 -8.75 -11.92 31.58
C THR A 23 -8.85 -11.02 30.36
N ALA A 24 -7.85 -10.17 30.16
CA ALA A 24 -7.67 -9.49 28.88
C ALA A 24 -7.41 -10.57 27.83
N GLN A 25 -8.46 -10.98 27.10
CA GLN A 25 -8.30 -11.81 25.93
C GLN A 25 -7.53 -10.99 24.90
N THR A 26 -6.24 -11.25 24.77
CA THR A 26 -5.46 -10.81 23.63
C THR A 26 -6.02 -11.56 22.42
N VAL A 27 -6.92 -10.90 21.68
CA VAL A 27 -7.35 -11.37 20.37
C VAL A 27 -6.09 -11.34 19.50
N SER A 28 -5.51 -12.51 19.25
CA SER A 28 -4.43 -12.66 18.27
C SER A 28 -5.00 -12.25 16.92
N ALA A 29 -4.54 -11.11 16.40
CA ALA A 29 -4.81 -10.75 15.02
C ALA A 29 -4.33 -11.90 14.14
N GLN A 30 -5.25 -12.49 13.37
CA GLN A 30 -4.87 -13.49 12.37
C GLN A 30 -3.88 -12.85 11.41
N GLN A 31 -2.64 -13.33 11.44
CA GLN A 31 -1.60 -12.84 10.57
C GLN A 31 -1.94 -13.26 9.14
N LEU A 32 -2.20 -12.28 8.27
CA LEU A 32 -2.43 -12.51 6.86
C LEU A 32 -1.21 -13.24 6.26
N PRO A 33 -1.42 -14.13 5.27
CA PRO A 33 -0.31 -14.80 4.62
C PRO A 33 0.65 -13.77 4.04
N GLU A 34 1.94 -13.94 4.34
CA GLU A 34 2.99 -13.09 3.82
C GLU A 34 2.99 -13.18 2.28
N LYS A 35 2.76 -12.05 1.62
CA LYS A 35 2.83 -11.98 0.15
C LYS A 35 4.29 -12.13 -0.27
N LYS A 36 4.66 -13.33 -0.70
CA LYS A 36 5.98 -13.60 -1.29
C LYS A 36 5.94 -13.31 -2.78
N PHE A 37 6.68 -12.29 -3.20
CA PHE A 37 6.97 -12.08 -4.61
C PHE A 37 8.00 -13.13 -5.06
N SER A 38 7.85 -13.68 -6.25
CA SER A 38 8.78 -14.69 -6.79
C SER A 38 10.17 -14.11 -7.07
N HIS A 39 10.25 -12.82 -7.39
CA HIS A 39 11.47 -12.11 -7.76
C HIS A 39 11.52 -10.70 -7.17
N PRO A 40 11.65 -10.56 -5.83
CA PRO A 40 11.70 -9.25 -5.17
C PRO A 40 12.94 -8.43 -5.55
N GLU A 41 13.99 -9.06 -6.06
CA GLU A 41 15.25 -8.44 -6.47
C GLU A 41 15.13 -7.60 -7.74
N ARG A 42 14.12 -7.87 -8.59
CA ARG A 42 13.98 -7.27 -9.92
C ARG A 42 13.55 -5.82 -9.88
N VAL A 43 12.80 -5.39 -8.86
CA VAL A 43 12.36 -4.01 -8.70
C VAL A 43 12.60 -3.60 -7.26
N LYS A 44 13.54 -2.67 -7.09
CA LYS A 44 13.90 -2.08 -5.80
C LYS A 44 13.79 -0.56 -5.89
N TYR A 45 13.76 0.10 -4.74
CA TYR A 45 13.86 1.54 -4.66
C TYR A 45 14.53 1.93 -3.34
N ASP A 46 15.18 3.09 -3.35
CA ASP A 46 15.74 3.72 -2.15
C ASP A 46 15.47 5.22 -2.17
N ASN A 47 16.25 6.00 -1.41
CA ASN A 47 16.12 7.45 -1.36
C ASN A 47 16.68 8.16 -2.61
N GLN A 48 17.38 7.45 -3.49
CA GLN A 48 18.02 8.00 -4.70
C GLN A 48 17.18 7.69 -5.94
N CYS A 49 16.80 6.43 -6.16
CA CYS A 49 16.14 6.03 -7.41
C CYS A 49 15.39 4.70 -7.32
N PHE A 50 14.78 4.32 -8.46
CA PHE A 50 14.33 2.96 -8.71
C PHE A 50 15.46 2.16 -9.36
N THR A 51 15.62 0.91 -8.95
CA THR A 51 16.49 -0.06 -9.61
C THR A 51 15.63 -1.16 -10.21
N ILE A 52 15.64 -1.32 -11.53
CA ILE A 52 14.86 -2.34 -12.27
C ILE A 52 15.82 -3.23 -13.04
N GLU A 53 15.75 -4.54 -12.85
CA GLU A 53 16.68 -5.53 -13.41
C GLU A 53 18.17 -5.23 -13.11
N GLY A 54 18.45 -4.60 -11.97
CA GLY A 54 19.82 -4.24 -11.57
C GLY A 54 20.31 -2.89 -12.11
N GLU A 55 19.53 -2.20 -12.94
CA GLU A 55 19.86 -0.88 -13.49
C GLU A 55 19.10 0.23 -12.76
N ASP A 56 19.78 1.32 -12.44
CA ASP A 56 19.15 2.51 -11.85
C ASP A 56 18.42 3.30 -12.94
N ILE A 57 17.11 3.48 -12.77
CA ILE A 57 16.22 4.05 -13.77
C ILE A 57 15.42 5.20 -13.16
N PHE A 58 15.40 6.33 -13.87
CA PHE A 58 14.39 7.37 -13.64
C PHE A 58 13.09 6.97 -14.35
N VAL A 59 12.06 6.60 -13.57
CA VAL A 59 10.75 6.24 -14.12
C VAL A 59 10.09 7.49 -14.73
N PHE A 60 10.08 7.56 -16.06
CA PHE A 60 9.43 8.64 -16.80
C PHE A 60 8.22 8.07 -17.53
N SER A 61 7.05 8.28 -16.90
CA SER A 61 5.78 7.66 -17.26
C SER A 61 4.91 8.55 -18.16
N ALA A 62 4.24 7.93 -19.13
CA ALA A 62 3.16 8.55 -19.88
C ALA A 62 1.82 7.87 -19.55
N ALA A 63 0.79 8.67 -19.27
CA ALA A 63 -0.56 8.16 -19.06
C ALA A 63 -1.22 7.74 -20.37
N PHE A 64 -1.60 6.47 -20.48
CA PHE A 64 -2.33 5.92 -21.61
C PHE A 64 -3.50 5.06 -21.14
N HIS A 65 -4.72 5.53 -21.35
CA HIS A 65 -5.94 4.81 -20.98
C HIS A 65 -6.46 4.01 -22.17
N TYR A 66 -6.14 2.72 -22.24
CA TYR A 66 -6.48 1.86 -23.38
C TYR A 66 -7.97 1.91 -23.76
N PHE A 67 -8.87 2.00 -22.78
CA PHE A 67 -10.33 2.08 -22.97
C PHE A 67 -10.82 3.38 -23.61
N ARG A 68 -9.95 4.38 -23.80
CA ARG A 68 -10.25 5.64 -24.49
C ARG A 68 -9.62 5.71 -25.90
N CYS A 69 -8.92 4.66 -26.33
CA CYS A 69 -8.23 4.60 -27.62
C CYS A 69 -8.64 3.32 -28.34
N PRO A 70 -9.05 3.35 -29.62
CA PRO A 70 -9.26 2.14 -30.40
C PRO A 70 -8.05 1.21 -30.38
N GLU A 71 -8.28 -0.10 -30.27
CA GLU A 71 -7.23 -1.10 -30.10
C GLU A 71 -6.20 -1.09 -31.24
N GLU A 72 -6.68 -0.88 -32.46
CA GLU A 72 -5.87 -0.82 -33.68
C GLU A 72 -4.82 0.29 -33.63
N LEU A 73 -5.05 1.31 -32.79
CA LEU A 73 -4.16 2.46 -32.64
C LEU A 73 -3.18 2.31 -31.47
N TRP A 74 -3.32 1.32 -30.59
CA TRP A 74 -2.47 1.21 -29.40
C TRP A 74 -1.00 1.11 -29.75
N ARG A 75 -0.64 0.27 -30.72
CA ARG A 75 0.75 0.12 -31.18
C ARG A 75 1.35 1.44 -31.65
N ASP A 76 0.61 2.23 -32.41
CA ASP A 76 1.04 3.56 -32.86
C ASP A 76 1.22 4.52 -31.66
N ARG A 77 0.31 4.51 -30.67
CA ARG A 77 0.44 5.35 -29.48
C ARG A 77 1.66 4.97 -28.65
N PHE A 78 1.92 3.68 -28.45
CA PHE A 78 3.12 3.22 -27.74
C PHE A 78 4.41 3.56 -28.47
N ALA A 79 4.44 3.50 -29.81
CA ALA A 79 5.59 3.94 -30.60
C ALA A 79 5.89 5.43 -30.36
N LYS A 80 4.87 6.30 -30.44
CA LYS A 80 5.00 7.74 -30.19
C LYS A 80 5.42 8.07 -28.76
N ILE A 81 4.89 7.35 -27.77
CA ILE A 81 5.30 7.50 -26.36
C ILE A 81 6.79 7.16 -26.22
N LYS A 82 7.25 6.07 -26.83
CA LYS A 82 8.66 5.67 -26.80
C LYS A 82 9.57 6.67 -27.52
N GLU A 83 9.16 7.16 -28.69
CA GLU A 83 9.86 8.20 -29.46
C GLU A 83 9.94 9.53 -28.71
N ALA A 84 8.94 9.86 -27.90
CA ALA A 84 8.94 11.03 -27.03
C ALA A 84 9.86 10.89 -25.79
N GLY A 85 10.54 9.74 -25.62
CA GLY A 85 11.54 9.52 -24.58
C GLY A 85 11.00 8.92 -23.28
N PHE A 86 9.72 8.57 -23.22
CA PHE A 86 9.16 7.88 -22.05
C PHE A 86 9.64 6.42 -22.00
N ASN A 87 9.83 5.91 -20.79
CA ASN A 87 10.25 4.53 -20.56
C ASN A 87 9.17 3.69 -19.87
N THR A 88 8.12 4.33 -19.36
CA THR A 88 7.05 3.69 -18.61
C THR A 88 5.70 4.18 -19.11
N VAL A 89 4.67 3.33 -19.02
CA VAL A 89 3.29 3.71 -19.27
C VAL A 89 2.45 3.35 -18.05
N GLU A 90 1.60 4.28 -17.65
CA GLU A 90 0.58 4.07 -16.64
C GLU A 90 -0.80 4.02 -17.27
N THR A 91 -1.66 3.14 -16.76
CA THR A 91 -3.05 3.01 -17.21
C THR A 91 -3.98 2.74 -16.04
N TYR A 92 -5.20 3.26 -16.14
CA TYR A 92 -6.31 2.79 -15.31
C TYR A 92 -6.95 1.53 -15.88
N VAL A 93 -7.61 0.78 -14.99
CA VAL A 93 -8.54 -0.31 -15.33
C VAL A 93 -9.92 0.09 -14.81
N PRO A 94 -10.79 0.66 -15.67
CA PRO A 94 -12.10 1.14 -15.24
C PRO A 94 -13.03 -0.06 -15.00
N TRP A 95 -13.40 -0.28 -13.73
CA TRP A 95 -14.17 -1.45 -13.33
C TRP A 95 -15.48 -1.59 -14.12
N ASN A 96 -16.24 -0.51 -14.26
CA ASN A 96 -17.51 -0.47 -15.00
C ASN A 96 -17.40 -0.88 -16.49
N TRP A 97 -16.22 -0.81 -17.08
CA TRP A 97 -15.99 -1.27 -18.45
C TRP A 97 -15.96 -2.80 -18.54
N HIS A 98 -15.41 -3.44 -17.51
CA HIS A 98 -15.22 -4.90 -17.40
C HIS A 98 -16.38 -5.60 -16.69
N GLU A 99 -17.02 -4.92 -15.75
CA GLU A 99 -18.21 -5.39 -15.05
C GLU A 99 -19.35 -4.38 -15.24
N ARG A 100 -20.17 -4.62 -16.27
CA ARG A 100 -21.23 -3.68 -16.70
C ARG A 100 -22.52 -3.79 -15.89
N ASN A 101 -22.69 -4.89 -15.15
CA ASN A 101 -23.87 -5.15 -14.34
C ASN A 101 -23.46 -5.14 -12.87
N MET A 102 -24.33 -4.59 -12.01
CA MET A 102 -24.12 -4.65 -10.57
C MET A 102 -24.14 -6.12 -10.11
N PRO A 103 -23.17 -6.55 -9.28
CA PRO A 103 -23.19 -7.90 -8.72
C PRO A 103 -24.42 -8.07 -7.83
N LYS A 104 -25.16 -9.18 -8.01
CA LYS A 104 -26.48 -9.38 -7.41
C LYS A 104 -26.49 -9.53 -5.88
N ASN A 105 -25.31 -9.68 -5.27
CA ASN A 105 -25.15 -10.09 -3.87
C ASN A 105 -24.14 -9.21 -3.10
N VAL A 106 -23.99 -7.93 -3.48
CA VAL A 106 -23.27 -6.94 -2.66
C VAL A 106 -24.26 -6.17 -1.80
#